data_AF-A0AAU0UMR7-F1
#
_entry.id   AF-A0AAU0UMR7-F1
#
_cell.length_a   1.000
_cell.length_b   1.000
_cell.length_c   1.000
_cell.angle_alpha   90.00
_cell.angle_beta   90.00
_cell.angle_gamma   90.00
#
_symmetry.space_group_name_H-M   'P 1'
#
loop_
_entity.id
_entity.type
_entity.pdbx_description
1 polymer ?
#
loop_
_entity_poly.entity_id
_entity_poly.type
_entity_poly.pdbx_seq_one_letter_code
_entity_poly.pdbx_strand_id
1 'polypeptide(L)'
;MLFETEFNYHDEECAPQCWVLFKGDKILTLENKGQVVLSDVELDKLKLKPVRQQYLGRLNDRSYYVGELAADKAAPEGVLFYDLRRLLGQVPDDLFSLAGKAYHLLHWDRTHQYCGGCGVPTENKIDEVAKICPACGLIKYPRISPAIIVAIIKDNQILLAQGRQFRGYFYIAYITIS
;
A
#
# COMPACT_ATOMS: atom_id res chain seq x y z
N MET A 1 5.04 -10.32 -10.29
CA MET A 1 6.28 -10.46 -9.48
C MET A 1 6.00 -11.18 -8.16
N LEU A 2 6.78 -12.19 -7.78
CA LEU A 2 6.74 -12.80 -6.45
C LEU A 2 7.74 -12.06 -5.56
N PHE A 3 7.24 -11.34 -4.55
CA PHE A 3 8.09 -10.80 -3.49
C PHE A 3 8.49 -11.94 -2.57
N GLU A 4 9.77 -12.12 -2.34
CA GLU A 4 10.24 -12.99 -1.27
C GLU A 4 9.82 -12.32 0.04
N THR A 5 8.99 -13.03 0.82
CA THR A 5 8.52 -12.60 2.14
C THR A 5 9.41 -13.15 3.26
N GLU A 6 10.68 -13.46 2.97
CA GLU A 6 11.63 -13.83 4.01
C GLU A 6 11.92 -12.57 4.86
N PHE A 7 11.26 -12.49 6.01
CA PHE A 7 11.40 -11.42 6.98
C PHE A 7 12.65 -11.62 7.84
N ASN A 8 13.82 -11.48 7.22
CA ASN A 8 15.05 -11.27 7.96
C ASN A 8 15.29 -9.77 8.08
N TYR A 9 14.81 -9.17 9.17
CA TYR A 9 15.17 -7.78 9.55
C TYR A 9 16.69 -7.63 9.78
N HIS A 10 17.35 -8.76 10.04
CA HIS A 10 18.80 -8.89 10.08
C HIS A 10 19.26 -9.69 8.87
N ASP A 11 19.47 -9.01 7.74
CA ASP A 11 20.70 -9.21 6.97
C ASP A 11 20.89 -8.05 5.95
N GLU A 12 21.99 -7.35 6.19
CA GLU A 12 22.76 -6.48 5.28
C GLU A 12 22.23 -5.06 4.98
N GLU A 13 22.81 -4.10 5.71
CA GLU A 13 22.81 -2.63 5.54
C GLU A 13 23.20 -2.11 4.13
N CYS A 14 23.28 -2.95 3.09
CA CYS A 14 23.94 -2.63 1.83
C CYS A 14 23.07 -2.78 0.56
N ALA A 15 21.82 -3.26 0.66
CA ALA A 15 20.93 -3.38 -0.50
C ALA A 15 20.28 -2.03 -0.85
N PRO A 16 20.25 -1.63 -2.14
CA PRO A 16 19.63 -0.37 -2.55
C PRO A 16 18.14 -0.35 -2.20
N GLN A 17 17.70 0.69 -1.47
CA GLN A 17 16.32 0.78 -1.02
C GLN A 17 15.44 1.47 -2.04
N CYS A 18 14.21 1.00 -2.12
CA CYS A 18 13.17 1.45 -3.03
C CYS A 18 11.95 1.87 -2.21
N TRP A 19 11.42 3.05 -2.49
CA TRP A 19 10.41 3.70 -1.69
C TRP A 19 9.13 3.93 -2.48
N VAL A 20 8.01 3.52 -1.90
CA VAL A 20 6.67 3.91 -2.32
C VAL A 20 6.14 4.91 -1.30
N LEU A 21 5.90 6.15 -1.70
CA LEU A 21 5.58 7.23 -0.77
C LEU A 21 4.13 7.67 -0.90
N PHE A 22 3.51 7.93 0.25
CA PHE A 22 2.14 8.43 0.34
C PHE A 22 2.06 9.70 1.17
N LYS A 23 1.14 10.59 0.80
CA LYS A 23 0.70 11.71 1.62
C LYS A 23 -0.81 11.57 1.85
N GLY A 24 -1.21 11.21 3.07
CA GLY A 24 -2.58 10.73 3.31
C GLY A 24 -2.86 9.49 2.45
N ASP A 25 -3.90 9.53 1.62
CA ASP A 25 -4.27 8.40 0.75
C ASP A 25 -3.76 8.55 -0.70
N LYS A 26 -2.94 9.58 -0.95
CA LYS A 26 -2.41 9.88 -2.27
C LYS A 26 -0.99 9.37 -2.41
N ILE A 27 -0.71 8.69 -3.50
CA ILE A 27 0.62 8.19 -3.86
C ILE A 27 1.42 9.28 -4.57
N LEU A 28 2.71 9.33 -4.27
CA LEU A 28 3.67 10.20 -4.91
C LEU A 28 4.05 9.66 -6.30
N THR A 29 4.08 10.54 -7.29
CA THR A 29 4.54 10.25 -8.66
C THR A 29 5.47 11.34 -9.16
N LEU A 30 6.51 10.97 -9.90
CA LEU A 30 7.35 11.94 -10.62
C LEU A 30 6.69 12.33 -11.95
N GLU A 31 6.61 13.64 -12.23
CA GLU A 31 5.83 14.23 -13.34
C GLU A 31 6.09 13.64 -14.73
N ASN A 32 7.29 13.10 -14.96
CA ASN A 32 7.73 12.74 -16.30
C ASN A 32 7.66 11.25 -16.66
N LYS A 33 7.29 10.32 -15.74
CA LYS A 33 7.47 8.87 -16.02
C LYS A 33 6.42 7.90 -15.45
N GLY A 34 5.35 8.36 -14.79
CA GLY A 34 4.47 7.43 -14.06
C GLY A 34 5.25 6.59 -13.02
N GLN A 35 6.43 7.09 -12.61
CA GLN A 35 7.34 6.41 -11.71
C GLN A 35 6.84 6.64 -10.29
N VAL A 36 6.49 5.53 -9.63
CA VAL A 36 5.94 5.47 -8.27
C VAL A 36 6.92 4.93 -7.24
N VAL A 37 8.08 4.44 -7.70
CA VAL A 37 9.16 3.89 -6.89
C VAL A 37 10.36 4.82 -6.99
N LEU A 38 10.85 5.28 -5.84
CA LEU A 38 12.01 6.15 -5.70
C LEU A 38 13.15 5.39 -5.04
N SER A 39 14.38 5.64 -5.45
CA SER A 39 15.60 5.22 -4.74
C SER A 39 15.90 6.15 -3.54
N ASP A 40 16.76 5.73 -2.62
CA ASP A 40 17.27 6.58 -1.54
C ASP A 40 17.86 7.89 -2.06
N VAL A 41 18.62 7.82 -3.15
CA VAL A 41 19.25 9.00 -3.78
C VAL A 41 18.21 10.01 -4.26
N GLU A 42 17.09 9.55 -4.81
CA GLU A 42 15.99 10.41 -5.23
C GLU A 42 15.25 11.00 -4.03
N LEU A 43 15.04 10.19 -2.97
CA LEU A 43 14.43 10.62 -1.73
C LEU A 43 15.22 11.76 -1.07
N ASP A 44 16.55 11.61 -1.00
CA ASP A 44 17.48 12.60 -0.46
C ASP A 44 17.53 13.88 -1.31
N LYS A 45 17.59 13.75 -2.64
CA LYS A 45 17.53 14.90 -3.56
C LYS A 45 16.26 15.73 -3.38
N LEU A 46 15.12 15.05 -3.19
CA LEU A 46 13.83 15.70 -2.92
C LEU A 46 13.67 16.14 -1.47
N LYS A 47 14.66 15.86 -0.61
CA LYS A 47 14.65 16.12 0.83
C LYS A 47 13.40 15.56 1.52
N LEU A 48 12.89 14.43 1.04
CA LEU A 48 11.72 13.77 1.58
C LEU A 48 12.11 12.88 2.75
N LYS A 49 11.33 12.92 3.82
CA LYS A 49 11.55 12.09 5.02
C LYS A 49 10.21 11.53 5.45
N PRO A 50 10.01 10.20 5.39
CA PRO A 50 8.82 9.57 5.92
C PRO A 50 8.71 9.80 7.43
N VAL A 51 7.52 10.14 7.91
CA VAL A 51 7.20 10.20 9.36
C VAL A 51 6.84 8.82 9.92
N ARG A 52 6.55 7.88 9.03
CA ARG A 52 6.17 6.50 9.32
C ARG A 52 6.59 5.66 8.12
N GLN A 53 7.10 4.46 8.39
CA GLN A 53 7.55 3.55 7.34
C GLN A 53 7.31 2.10 7.71
N GLN A 54 7.15 1.25 6.69
CA GLN A 54 7.01 -0.19 6.83
C GLN A 54 7.76 -0.91 5.71
N TYR A 55 8.32 -2.07 6.02
CA TYR A 55 9.01 -2.92 5.04
C TYR A 55 8.00 -3.72 4.21
N LEU A 56 8.17 -3.74 2.89
CA LEU A 56 7.28 -4.42 1.93
C LEU A 56 7.79 -5.78 1.47
N GLY A 57 9.09 -6.02 1.61
CA GLY A 57 9.78 -7.22 1.12
C GLY A 57 10.94 -6.89 0.19
N ARG A 58 11.57 -7.96 -0.32
CA ARG A 58 12.70 -7.89 -1.25
C ARG A 58 12.29 -8.38 -2.63
N LEU A 59 12.89 -7.77 -3.65
CA LEU A 59 12.74 -8.18 -5.04
C LEU A 59 13.98 -7.76 -5.84
N ASN A 60 14.59 -8.69 -6.58
CA ASN A 60 15.77 -8.45 -7.41
C ASN A 60 16.90 -7.74 -6.64
N ASP A 61 17.22 -8.23 -5.44
CA ASP A 61 18.25 -7.68 -4.54
C ASP A 61 18.01 -6.22 -4.10
N ARG A 62 16.75 -5.76 -4.18
CA ARG A 62 16.33 -4.45 -3.68
C ARG A 62 15.32 -4.61 -2.56
N SER A 63 15.51 -3.81 -1.53
CA SER A 63 14.59 -3.73 -0.38
C SER A 63 13.53 -2.68 -0.65
N TYR A 64 12.26 -3.05 -0.54
CA TYR A 64 11.15 -2.14 -0.77
C TYR A 64 10.53 -1.68 0.56
N TYR A 65 10.29 -0.38 0.67
CA TYR A 65 9.66 0.26 1.81
C TYR A 65 8.47 1.10 1.36
N VAL A 66 7.47 1.18 2.22
CA VAL A 66 6.41 2.19 2.11
C VAL A 66 6.64 3.27 3.15
N GLY A 67 6.47 4.53 2.77
CA GLY A 67 6.61 5.69 3.65
C GLY A 67 5.40 6.60 3.61
N GLU A 68 4.99 7.12 4.77
CA GLU A 68 4.05 8.23 4.89
C GLU A 68 4.80 9.55 5.05
N LEU A 69 4.48 10.54 4.24
CA LEU A 69 4.98 11.91 4.35
C LEU A 69 4.02 12.75 5.20
N ALA A 70 4.56 13.75 5.91
CA ALA A 70 3.77 14.68 6.71
C ALA A 70 2.76 15.46 5.84
N ALA A 71 1.57 15.71 6.39
CA ALA A 71 0.45 16.33 5.67
C ALA A 71 0.69 17.81 5.31
N ASP A 72 1.50 18.51 6.09
CA ASP A 72 1.85 19.92 5.96
C ASP A 72 2.96 20.19 4.93
N LYS A 73 3.70 19.16 4.51
CA LYS A 73 4.80 19.32 3.56
C LYS A 73 4.28 19.59 2.15
N ALA A 74 4.64 20.73 1.57
CA ALA A 74 4.37 21.02 0.16
C ALA A 74 5.05 19.99 -0.74
N ALA A 75 4.42 19.67 -1.87
CA ALA A 75 5.04 18.80 -2.88
C ALA A 75 6.27 19.54 -3.45
N PRO A 76 7.46 18.90 -3.49
CA PRO A 76 8.60 19.44 -4.23
C PRO A 76 8.26 19.62 -5.71
N GLU A 77 8.99 20.49 -6.41
CA GLU A 77 8.85 20.67 -7.85
C GLU A 77 9.10 19.35 -8.60
N GLY A 78 8.30 19.04 -9.62
CA GLY A 78 8.38 17.78 -10.35
C GLY A 78 7.70 16.57 -9.67
N VAL A 79 6.99 16.79 -8.57
CA VAL A 79 6.31 15.76 -7.78
C VAL A 79 4.81 16.01 -7.71
N LEU A 80 4.01 15.01 -8.05
CA LEU A 80 2.56 15.05 -7.95
C LEU A 80 2.02 13.97 -7.02
N PHE A 81 0.83 14.22 -6.48
CA PHE A 81 0.13 13.28 -5.61
C PHE A 81 -1.22 12.90 -6.23
N TYR A 82 -1.41 11.62 -6.48
CA TYR A 82 -2.62 11.08 -7.10
C TYR A 82 -3.32 10.07 -6.21
N ASP A 83 -4.63 9.92 -6.38
CA ASP A 83 -5.34 8.77 -5.81
C ASP A 83 -4.80 7.49 -6.43
N LEU A 84 -4.55 6.46 -5.62
CA LEU A 84 -4.01 5.17 -6.08
C LEU A 84 -4.77 4.62 -7.31
N ARG A 85 -6.10 4.75 -7.31
CA ARG A 85 -6.97 4.30 -8.41
C ARG A 85 -6.66 4.95 -9.75
N ARG A 86 -6.09 6.16 -9.79
CA ARG A 86 -5.70 6.82 -11.04
C ARG A 86 -4.54 6.11 -11.74
N LEU A 87 -3.73 5.36 -11.00
CA LEU A 87 -2.62 4.60 -11.57
C LEU A 87 -3.08 3.37 -12.35
N LEU A 88 -4.32 2.90 -12.15
CA LEU A 88 -4.84 1.74 -12.85
C LEU A 88 -4.82 1.97 -14.37
N GLY A 89 -4.10 1.12 -15.09
CA GLY A 89 -3.90 1.24 -16.54
C GLY A 89 -2.93 2.35 -16.97
N GLN A 90 -2.39 3.14 -16.04
CA GLN A 90 -1.33 4.14 -16.33
C GLN A 90 0.07 3.63 -15.99
N VAL A 91 0.18 2.62 -15.13
CA VAL A 91 1.44 1.96 -14.76
C VAL A 91 1.33 0.46 -15.01
N PRO A 92 2.45 -0.26 -15.18
CA PRO A 92 2.46 -1.72 -15.25
C PRO A 92 1.76 -2.37 -14.04
N ASP A 93 1.06 -3.47 -14.28
CA ASP A 93 0.23 -4.16 -13.27
C ASP A 93 1.02 -4.59 -12.03
N ASP A 94 2.29 -4.97 -12.19
CA ASP A 94 3.18 -5.31 -11.07
C ASP A 94 3.43 -4.10 -10.17
N LEU A 95 3.62 -2.90 -10.74
CA LEU A 95 3.80 -1.67 -9.97
C LEU A 95 2.50 -1.22 -9.31
N PHE A 96 1.38 -1.38 -10.00
CA PHE A 96 0.06 -1.11 -9.41
C PHE A 96 -0.21 -2.03 -8.22
N SER A 97 0.10 -3.32 -8.35
CA SER A 97 -0.04 -4.32 -7.29
C SER A 97 0.86 -4.00 -6.09
N LEU A 98 2.12 -3.63 -6.34
CA LEU A 98 3.04 -3.15 -5.30
C LEU A 98 2.50 -1.91 -4.58
N ALA A 99 2.02 -0.91 -5.32
CA ALA A 99 1.45 0.31 -4.76
C ALA A 99 0.19 0.02 -3.91
N GLY A 100 -0.65 -0.93 -4.34
CA GLY A 100 -1.80 -1.41 -3.58
C GLY A 100 -1.41 -2.11 -2.28
N LYS A 101 -0.42 -3.02 -2.33
CA LYS A 101 0.14 -3.67 -1.13
C LYS A 101 0.72 -2.63 -0.16
N ALA A 102 1.48 -1.68 -0.68
CA ALA A 102 2.09 -0.60 0.09
C ALA A 102 1.03 0.24 0.80
N TYR A 103 0.00 0.68 0.08
CA TYR A 103 -1.11 1.43 0.66
C TYR A 103 -1.84 0.64 1.75
N HIS A 104 -2.14 -0.65 1.49
CA HIS A 104 -2.81 -1.51 2.47
C HIS A 104 -2.00 -1.62 3.77
N LEU A 105 -0.69 -1.85 3.65
CA LEU A 105 0.18 -2.00 4.80
C LEU A 105 0.30 -0.69 5.61
N LEU A 106 0.45 0.43 4.92
CA LEU A 106 0.51 1.74 5.55
C LEU A 106 -0.80 2.09 6.26
N HIS A 107 -1.95 1.77 5.64
CA HIS A 107 -3.26 1.97 6.25
C HIS A 107 -3.46 1.09 7.51
N TRP A 108 -3.03 -0.16 7.46
CA TRP A 108 -3.04 -1.03 8.63
C TRP A 108 -2.17 -0.45 9.75
N ASP A 109 -0.95 0.00 9.44
CA ASP A 109 -0.04 0.59 10.43
C ASP A 109 -0.63 1.85 11.09
N ARG A 110 -1.31 2.70 10.31
CA ARG A 110 -2.07 3.88 10.81
C ARG A 110 -3.18 3.50 11.77
N THR A 111 -3.93 2.45 11.48
CA THR A 111 -5.11 2.05 12.27
C THR A 111 -4.78 1.18 13.47
N HIS A 112 -3.54 0.68 13.57
CA HIS A 112 -3.13 -0.30 14.59
C HIS A 112 -2.05 0.23 15.55
N GLN A 113 -1.90 1.55 15.70
CA GLN A 113 -0.91 2.19 16.59
C GLN A 113 -1.13 1.93 18.09
N TYR A 114 -2.34 1.53 18.47
CA TYR A 114 -2.70 1.23 19.85
C TYR A 114 -3.35 -0.16 19.96
N CYS A 115 -3.16 -0.79 21.12
CA CYS A 115 -3.71 -2.10 21.42
C CYS A 115 -5.23 -1.99 21.57
N GLY A 116 -5.96 -2.85 20.85
CA GLY A 116 -7.43 -2.87 20.93
C GLY A 116 -7.96 -3.50 22.21
N GLY A 117 -7.12 -4.25 22.94
CA GLY A 117 -7.49 -4.87 24.22
C GLY A 117 -7.20 -3.97 25.42
N CYS A 118 -6.04 -3.31 25.47
CA CYS A 118 -5.60 -2.55 26.64
C CYS A 118 -5.26 -1.06 26.39
N GLY A 119 -5.31 -0.57 25.15
CA GLY A 119 -5.07 0.84 24.81
C GLY A 119 -3.61 1.29 24.77
N VAL A 120 -2.65 0.46 25.21
CA VAL A 120 -1.20 0.78 25.17
C VAL A 120 -0.69 0.85 23.72
N PRO A 121 0.26 1.75 23.39
CA PRO A 121 0.92 1.77 22.09
C PRO A 121 1.48 0.39 21.70
N THR A 122 1.35 0.05 20.42
CA THR A 122 1.87 -1.20 19.85
C THR A 122 3.23 -0.98 19.20
N GLU A 123 4.03 -2.04 19.13
CA GLU A 123 5.35 -2.05 18.50
C GLU A 123 5.33 -2.94 17.26
N ASN A 124 6.20 -2.66 16.29
CA ASN A 124 6.36 -3.58 15.16
C ASN A 124 7.08 -4.85 15.64
N LYS A 125 6.61 -6.00 15.20
CA LYS A 125 7.28 -7.27 15.45
C LYS A 125 8.50 -7.38 14.51
N ILE A 126 9.56 -8.05 14.97
CA ILE A 126 10.88 -8.04 14.29
C ILE A 126 10.94 -9.08 13.15
N ASP A 127 10.27 -10.21 13.32
CA ASP A 127 10.34 -11.39 12.47
C ASP A 127 9.19 -11.51 11.47
N GLU A 128 8.19 -10.62 11.51
CA GLU A 128 7.07 -10.64 10.57
C GLU A 128 6.33 -9.30 10.51
N VAL A 129 5.47 -9.12 9.49
CA VAL A 129 4.56 -7.97 9.40
C VAL A 129 3.42 -8.12 10.40
N ALA A 130 3.70 -7.77 11.64
CA ALA A 130 2.73 -7.73 12.70
C ALA A 130 3.04 -6.61 13.67
N LYS A 131 2.02 -6.24 14.44
CA LYS A 131 2.20 -5.40 15.61
C LYS A 131 1.96 -6.21 16.87
N ILE A 132 2.83 -6.04 17.85
CA ILE A 132 2.74 -6.68 19.16
C ILE A 132 2.47 -5.62 20.24
N CYS A 133 1.60 -5.94 21.19
CA CYS A 133 1.42 -5.11 22.37
C CYS A 133 2.43 -5.52 23.45
N PRO A 134 3.31 -4.61 23.91
CA PRO A 134 4.31 -4.95 24.93
C PRO A 134 3.67 -5.22 26.30
N ALA A 135 2.47 -4.70 26.57
CA ALA A 135 1.81 -4.85 27.86
C ALA A 135 1.02 -6.16 28.02
N CYS A 136 0.35 -6.64 26.98
CA CYS A 136 -0.52 -7.83 27.06
C CYS A 136 -0.16 -8.94 26.07
N GLY A 137 0.84 -8.75 25.22
CA GLY A 137 1.28 -9.74 24.24
C GLY A 137 0.33 -9.93 23.04
N LEU A 138 -0.74 -9.13 22.92
CA LEU A 138 -1.65 -9.24 21.77
C LEU A 138 -0.92 -8.93 20.46
N ILE A 139 -0.96 -9.88 19.53
CA ILE A 139 -0.41 -9.72 18.18
C ILE A 139 -1.56 -9.39 17.22
N LYS A 140 -1.34 -8.41 16.35
CA LYS A 140 -2.26 -8.02 15.29
C LYS A 140 -1.56 -8.10 13.93
N TYR A 141 -2.22 -8.72 12.97
CA TYR A 141 -1.75 -8.85 11.58
C TYR A 141 -2.51 -7.93 10.63
N PRO A 142 -1.93 -7.53 9.48
CA PRO A 142 -2.66 -6.91 8.38
C PRO A 142 -3.86 -7.78 7.96
N ARG A 143 -5.04 -7.16 7.87
CA ARG A 143 -6.30 -7.85 7.59
C ARG A 143 -6.53 -7.97 6.08
N ILE A 144 -6.43 -9.18 5.54
CA ILE A 144 -6.91 -9.46 4.18
C ILE A 144 -8.43 -9.61 4.22
N SER A 145 -9.13 -8.80 3.43
CA SER A 145 -10.59 -8.88 3.28
C SER A 145 -10.91 -9.60 1.96
N PRO A 146 -11.28 -10.88 1.99
CA PRO A 146 -11.64 -11.59 0.77
C PRO A 146 -12.85 -10.93 0.11
N ALA A 147 -12.76 -10.67 -1.18
CA ALA A 147 -13.84 -10.12 -1.99
C ALA A 147 -14.09 -11.04 -3.18
N ILE A 148 -15.36 -11.28 -3.47
CA ILE A 148 -15.78 -12.06 -4.64
C ILE A 148 -16.32 -11.12 -5.72
N ILE A 149 -16.02 -11.42 -6.97
CA ILE A 149 -16.55 -10.74 -8.16
C ILE A 149 -17.12 -11.85 -9.04
N VAL A 150 -18.42 -11.78 -9.38
CA VAL A 150 -19.12 -12.85 -10.10
C VAL A 150 -19.81 -12.27 -11.33
N ALA A 151 -19.61 -12.93 -12.48
CA ALA A 151 -20.39 -12.68 -13.69
C ALA A 151 -21.63 -13.58 -13.71
N ILE A 152 -22.81 -12.97 -13.57
CA ILE A 152 -24.09 -13.70 -13.69
C ILE A 152 -24.52 -13.67 -15.15
N ILE A 153 -24.60 -14.85 -15.76
CA ILE A 153 -24.97 -15.05 -17.17
C ILE A 153 -26.30 -15.80 -17.24
N LYS A 154 -27.23 -15.30 -18.07
CA LYS A 154 -28.48 -15.98 -18.41
C LYS A 154 -28.61 -16.02 -19.92
N ASP A 155 -28.55 -17.21 -20.50
CA ASP A 155 -28.53 -17.41 -21.95
C ASP A 155 -27.44 -16.55 -22.62
N ASN A 156 -27.81 -15.63 -23.52
CA ASN A 156 -26.90 -14.70 -24.17
C ASN A 156 -26.88 -13.30 -23.52
N GLN A 157 -27.16 -13.22 -22.21
CA GLN A 157 -27.24 -11.96 -21.44
C GLN A 157 -26.33 -12.03 -20.21
N ILE A 158 -25.75 -10.89 -19.83
CA ILE A 158 -24.96 -10.71 -18.59
C ILE A 158 -25.62 -9.67 -17.68
N LEU A 159 -25.70 -9.95 -16.38
CA LEU A 159 -26.25 -9.00 -15.41
C LEU A 159 -25.22 -7.92 -15.07
N LEU A 160 -25.64 -6.67 -15.27
CA LEU A 160 -24.84 -5.48 -15.05
C LEU A 160 -25.47 -4.59 -13.96
N ALA A 161 -24.60 -4.03 -13.13
CA ALA A 161 -24.93 -3.32 -11.91
C ALA A 161 -24.44 -1.88 -11.92
N GLN A 162 -25.26 -0.92 -11.50
CA GLN A 162 -24.78 0.43 -11.21
C GLN A 162 -25.01 0.76 -9.74
N GLY A 163 -23.93 0.73 -8.95
CA GLY A 163 -23.98 1.20 -7.57
C GLY A 163 -24.14 2.72 -7.51
N ARG A 164 -24.94 3.24 -6.56
CA ARG A 164 -25.22 4.69 -6.39
C ARG A 164 -23.97 5.56 -6.22
N GLN A 165 -22.85 4.96 -5.81
CA GLN A 165 -21.55 5.59 -5.59
C GLN A 165 -20.66 5.72 -6.84
N PHE A 166 -20.99 5.04 -7.95
CA PHE A 166 -20.21 5.10 -9.19
C PHE A 166 -20.75 6.21 -10.10
N ARG A 167 -19.88 7.15 -10.50
CA ARG A 167 -20.20 8.19 -11.51
C ARG A 167 -19.77 7.68 -12.89
N GLY A 168 -20.71 7.55 -13.83
CA GLY A 168 -20.48 7.09 -15.21
C GLY A 168 -21.06 5.69 -15.51
N TYR A 169 -20.88 5.22 -16.76
CA TYR A 169 -21.32 3.90 -17.24
C TYR A 169 -20.37 2.77 -16.84
N PHE A 170 -20.02 2.68 -15.56
CA PHE A 170 -19.29 1.53 -15.02
C PHE A 170 -20.29 0.52 -14.48
N TYR A 171 -20.37 -0.62 -15.16
CA TYR A 171 -21.18 -1.73 -14.72
C TYR A 171 -20.32 -2.76 -14.00
N ILE A 172 -20.66 -3.07 -12.75
CA ILE A 172 -20.06 -4.20 -12.03
C ILE A 172 -20.91 -5.46 -12.28
N ALA A 173 -20.29 -6.63 -12.19
CA ALA A 173 -21.03 -7.88 -12.26
C ALA A 173 -21.53 -8.23 -10.84
N TYR A 174 -22.83 -8.46 -10.67
CA TYR A 174 -23.48 -8.58 -9.35
C TYR A 174 -23.27 -9.94 -8.68
N ILE A 175 -23.45 -9.94 -7.36
CA ILE A 175 -23.66 -11.11 -6.51
C ILE A 175 -25.01 -10.94 -5.81
N THR A 176 -25.89 -11.92 -5.93
CA THR A 176 -27.01 -12.11 -5.01
C THR A 176 -26.64 -13.30 -4.14
N ILE A 177 -26.29 -13.09 -2.87
CA ILE A 177 -26.25 -14.18 -1.88
C ILE A 177 -27.68 -14.29 -1.35
N SER A 178 -28.36 -15.38 -1.68
CA SER A 178 -29.59 -15.82 -1.00
C SER A 178 -29.22 -16.78 0.12
#